data_AF-A0A2T5KET7-F1
#
_entry.id   AF-A0A2T5KET7-F1
#
_cell.length_a   1.000
_cell.length_b   1.000
_cell.length_c   1.000
_cell.angle_alpha   90.00
_cell.angle_beta   90.00
_cell.angle_gamma   90.00
#
_symmetry.space_group_name_H-M   'P 1'
#
loop_
_entity.id
_entity.type
_entity.pdbx_description
1 polymer ?
#
loop_
_entity_poly.entity_id
_entity_poly.type
_entity_poly.pdbx_seq_one_letter_code
_entity_poly.pdbx_strand_id
1 'polypeptide(L)'
;MEDPLRGAADDPELRLIETLLWDGSRLVRLRRHLRRLEGAAARLGWRCRGAGDALKAAVPEAPARMRLTLDREGRMAVEVVPLPPAKRVWRVGLAEERLCSADPWLQVKSSRRAAYDAARAALPEGIDELLFLNERGELCDGTITTVFFDAGEGMRTPPLSSGLLPGILRESMLDAGRCREAPLPGEALPRVRLWVGNSLRGLMVAEWAGDGAGREPAPS
;
A
#
# COMPACT_ATOMS: atom_id res chain seq x y z
N MET A 1 21.18 -19.20 -3.82
CA MET A 1 19.95 -19.23 -2.99
C MET A 1 18.81 -18.86 -3.92
N GLU A 2 17.84 -19.74 -4.13
CA GLU A 2 16.67 -19.42 -4.97
C GLU A 2 15.88 -18.29 -4.30
N ASP A 3 15.35 -17.34 -5.09
CA ASP A 3 14.49 -16.27 -4.53
C ASP A 3 13.26 -16.95 -3.90
N PRO A 4 12.94 -16.68 -2.63
CA PRO A 4 11.85 -17.34 -1.90
C PRO A 4 10.47 -17.15 -2.55
N LEU A 5 10.33 -16.19 -3.47
CA LEU A 5 9.11 -15.99 -4.23
C LEU A 5 8.91 -16.99 -5.37
N ARG A 6 9.99 -17.62 -5.87
CA ARG A 6 9.93 -18.48 -7.07
C ARG A 6 9.02 -19.67 -6.91
N GLY A 7 8.91 -20.23 -5.71
CA GLY A 7 8.03 -21.39 -5.45
C GLY A 7 6.54 -21.14 -5.69
N ALA A 8 6.10 -19.87 -5.77
CA ALA A 8 4.73 -19.52 -6.12
C ALA A 8 4.63 -18.70 -7.43
N ALA A 9 5.72 -18.60 -8.20
CA ALA A 9 5.71 -17.93 -9.50
C ALA A 9 4.87 -18.67 -10.56
N ASP A 10 4.60 -19.96 -10.34
CA ASP A 10 3.84 -20.80 -11.27
C ASP A 10 2.32 -20.76 -11.05
N ASP A 11 1.86 -20.10 -9.97
CA ASP A 11 0.43 -19.95 -9.68
C ASP A 11 -0.29 -19.17 -10.80
N PRO A 12 -1.26 -19.79 -11.51
CA PRO A 12 -1.96 -19.16 -12.63
C PRO A 12 -2.89 -18.02 -12.20
N GLU A 13 -3.23 -17.88 -10.92
CA GLU A 13 -4.08 -16.81 -10.38
C GLU A 13 -3.25 -15.62 -9.84
N LEU A 14 -1.94 -15.80 -9.69
CA LEU A 14 -1.06 -14.73 -9.24
C LEU A 14 -0.98 -13.63 -10.30
N ARG A 15 -1.15 -12.38 -9.86
CA ARG A 15 -0.97 -11.18 -10.67
C ARG A 15 -0.09 -10.20 -9.92
N LEU A 16 0.83 -9.55 -10.61
CA LEU A 16 1.42 -8.31 -10.14
C LEU A 16 0.45 -7.17 -10.42
N ILE A 17 0.39 -6.19 -9.53
CA ILE A 17 -0.59 -5.11 -9.58
C ILE A 17 0.11 -3.76 -9.45
N GLU A 18 -0.24 -2.83 -10.32
CA GLU A 18 0.03 -1.42 -10.12
C GLU A 18 -1.26 -0.60 -10.15
N THR A 19 -1.32 0.46 -9.34
CA THR A 19 -2.48 1.37 -9.30
C THR A 19 -2.00 2.80 -9.30
N LEU A 20 -2.32 3.52 -10.36
CA LEU A 20 -1.84 4.85 -10.68
C LEU A 20 -2.99 5.85 -10.69
N LEU A 21 -2.63 7.10 -10.41
CA LEU A 21 -3.46 8.26 -10.69
C LEU A 21 -3.13 8.79 -12.08
N TRP A 22 -4.14 8.92 -12.94
CA TRP A 22 -4.14 9.87 -14.04
C TRP A 22 -4.78 11.17 -13.53
N ASP A 23 -4.01 12.26 -13.47
CA ASP A 23 -4.47 13.53 -12.90
C ASP A 23 -5.16 14.45 -13.93
N GLY A 24 -5.43 13.96 -15.15
CA GLY A 24 -5.88 14.76 -16.29
C GLY A 24 -4.74 15.29 -17.16
N SER A 25 -3.49 15.18 -16.71
CA SER A 25 -2.32 15.65 -17.47
C SER A 25 -1.18 14.63 -17.54
N ARG A 26 -1.00 13.80 -16.50
CA ARG A 26 0.07 12.81 -16.42
C ARG A 26 -0.31 11.60 -15.58
N LEU A 27 0.37 10.50 -15.86
CA LEU A 27 0.43 9.33 -14.98
C LEU A 27 1.37 9.64 -13.81
N VAL A 28 0.78 9.87 -12.63
CA VAL A 28 1.54 10.28 -11.44
C VAL A 28 2.53 9.19 -11.03
N ARG A 29 3.80 9.59 -10.84
CA ARG A 29 4.91 8.71 -10.42
C ARG A 29 5.13 7.50 -11.35
N LEU A 30 4.77 7.60 -12.64
CA LEU A 30 4.86 6.51 -13.63
C LEU A 30 6.18 5.74 -13.57
N ARG A 31 7.33 6.43 -13.58
CA ARG A 31 8.65 5.76 -13.56
C ARG A 31 8.85 4.87 -12.32
N ARG A 32 8.30 5.25 -11.16
CA ARG A 32 8.39 4.44 -9.93
C ARG A 32 7.49 3.20 -10.03
N HIS A 33 6.29 3.35 -10.57
CA HIS A 33 5.37 2.23 -10.83
C HIS A 33 5.99 1.20 -11.76
N LEU A 34 6.57 1.64 -12.88
CA LEU A 34 7.21 0.74 -13.83
C LEU A 34 8.41 0.00 -13.22
N ARG A 35 9.29 0.71 -12.49
CA ARG A 35 10.43 0.06 -11.82
C ARG A 35 10.00 -0.98 -10.80
N ARG A 36 8.97 -0.71 -10.00
CA ARG A 36 8.48 -1.68 -8.99
C ARG A 36 7.87 -2.91 -9.66
N LEU A 37 7.07 -2.71 -10.71
CA LEU A 37 6.50 -3.80 -11.50
C LEU A 37 7.59 -4.67 -12.14
N GLU A 38 8.57 -4.04 -12.80
CA GLU A 38 9.69 -4.71 -13.46
C GLU A 38 10.55 -5.48 -12.46
N GLY A 39 10.86 -4.88 -11.30
CA GLY A 39 11.61 -5.54 -10.23
C GLY A 39 10.88 -6.77 -9.67
N ALA A 40 9.58 -6.65 -9.42
CA ALA A 40 8.76 -7.77 -8.96
C ALA A 40 8.67 -8.88 -10.02
N ALA A 41 8.48 -8.53 -11.30
CA ALA A 41 8.45 -9.49 -12.40
C ALA A 41 9.79 -10.23 -12.53
N ALA A 42 10.92 -9.52 -12.41
CA ALA A 42 12.25 -10.13 -12.46
C ALA A 42 12.48 -11.15 -11.34
N ARG A 43 12.03 -10.86 -10.11
CA ARG A 43 12.11 -11.78 -8.96
C ARG A 43 11.30 -13.07 -9.19
N LEU A 44 10.13 -12.95 -9.84
CA LEU A 44 9.27 -14.07 -10.22
C LEU A 44 9.73 -14.77 -11.52
N GLY A 45 10.74 -14.26 -12.22
CA GLY A 45 11.15 -14.79 -13.54
C GLY A 45 10.16 -14.48 -14.68
N TRP A 46 9.26 -13.52 -14.47
CA TRP A 46 8.23 -13.15 -15.44
C TRP A 46 8.74 -12.10 -16.43
N ARG A 47 8.15 -12.09 -17.63
CA ARG A 47 8.42 -11.07 -18.64
C ARG A 47 7.54 -9.84 -18.38
N CYS A 48 8.17 -8.66 -18.30
CA CYS A 48 7.47 -7.38 -18.23
C CYS A 48 7.96 -6.49 -19.37
N ARG A 49 7.11 -6.26 -20.38
CA ARG A 49 7.40 -5.37 -21.53
C ARG A 49 6.17 -4.57 -21.91
N GLY A 50 6.36 -3.30 -22.26
CA GLY A 50 5.27 -2.44 -22.77
C GLY A 50 4.29 -1.90 -21.73
N ALA A 51 4.54 -2.09 -20.42
CA ALA A 51 3.63 -1.62 -19.36
C ALA A 51 3.36 -0.10 -19.43
N GLY A 52 4.38 0.70 -19.75
CA GLY A 52 4.23 2.14 -19.93
C GLY A 52 3.33 2.50 -21.11
N ASP A 53 3.40 1.75 -22.21
CA ASP A 53 2.61 2.02 -23.41
C ASP A 53 1.18 1.51 -23.25
N ALA A 54 0.99 0.37 -22.59
CA ALA A 54 -0.34 -0.12 -22.20
C ALA A 54 -1.07 0.90 -21.31
N LEU A 55 -0.38 1.51 -20.33
CA LEU A 55 -0.96 2.57 -19.51
C LEU A 55 -1.31 3.83 -20.32
N LYS A 56 -0.42 4.30 -21.20
CA LYS A 56 -0.68 5.48 -22.03
C LYS A 56 -1.86 5.28 -22.97
N ALA A 57 -1.98 4.10 -23.58
CA ALA A 57 -3.06 3.76 -24.50
C ALA A 57 -4.44 3.74 -23.82
N ALA A 58 -4.49 3.52 -22.51
CA ALA A 58 -5.71 3.47 -21.72
C ALA A 58 -6.06 4.81 -21.01
N VAL A 59 -5.30 5.88 -21.24
CA VAL A 59 -5.55 7.17 -20.56
C VAL A 59 -6.93 7.72 -20.96
N PRO A 60 -7.82 8.00 -19.99
CA PRO A 60 -9.10 8.65 -20.25
C PRO A 60 -8.97 10.18 -20.31
N GLU A 61 -10.02 10.85 -20.79
CA GLU A 61 -10.06 12.32 -20.82
C GLU A 61 -10.05 12.96 -19.42
N ALA A 62 -10.85 12.41 -18.50
CA ALA A 62 -10.99 12.92 -17.14
C ALA A 62 -10.04 12.22 -16.15
N PRO A 63 -9.71 12.84 -14.99
CA PRO A 63 -8.90 12.20 -13.95
C PRO A 63 -9.46 10.83 -13.52
N ALA A 64 -8.57 9.84 -13.38
CA ALA A 64 -8.96 8.45 -13.17
C ALA A 64 -8.00 7.64 -12.30
N ARG A 65 -8.54 6.59 -11.68
CA ARG A 65 -7.75 5.49 -11.11
C ARG A 65 -7.50 4.46 -12.22
N MET A 66 -6.23 4.21 -12.51
CA MET A 66 -5.83 3.20 -13.49
C MET A 66 -5.14 2.04 -12.77
N ARG A 67 -5.65 0.82 -12.95
CA ARG A 67 -5.08 -0.40 -12.37
C ARG A 67 -4.52 -1.28 -13.47
N LEU A 68 -3.21 -1.50 -13.44
CA LEU A 68 -2.54 -2.44 -14.32
C LEU A 68 -2.33 -3.76 -13.59
N THR A 69 -2.63 -4.86 -14.26
CA THR A 69 -2.25 -6.21 -13.83
C THR A 69 -1.28 -6.83 -14.82
N LEU A 70 -0.39 -7.69 -14.33
CA LEU A 70 0.56 -8.48 -15.11
C LEU A 70 0.51 -9.92 -14.63
N ASP A 71 0.38 -10.88 -15.54
CA ASP A 71 0.43 -12.31 -15.25
C ASP A 71 1.78 -12.96 -15.62
N ARG A 72 1.93 -14.25 -15.30
CA ARG A 72 3.17 -15.02 -15.53
C ARG A 72 3.55 -15.17 -17.01
N GLU A 73 2.56 -15.17 -17.90
CA GLU A 73 2.78 -15.19 -19.35
C GLU A 73 3.16 -13.82 -19.92
N GLY A 74 3.19 -12.77 -19.08
CA GLY A 74 3.53 -11.42 -19.48
C GLY A 74 2.34 -10.64 -20.07
N ARG A 75 1.12 -11.16 -19.96
CA ARG A 75 -0.08 -10.45 -20.42
C ARG A 75 -0.45 -9.37 -19.43
N MET A 76 -0.86 -8.23 -19.96
CA MET A 76 -1.25 -7.05 -19.18
C MET A 76 -2.70 -6.67 -19.45
N ALA A 77 -3.40 -6.26 -18.40
CA ALA A 77 -4.70 -5.62 -18.51
C ALA A 77 -4.68 -4.29 -17.76
N VAL A 78 -5.36 -3.28 -18.30
CA VAL A 78 -5.51 -1.98 -17.66
C VAL A 78 -6.99 -1.69 -17.44
N GLU A 79 -7.38 -1.60 -16.18
CA GLU A 79 -8.71 -1.18 -15.76
C GLU A 79 -8.69 0.32 -15.48
N VAL A 80 -9.69 1.03 -15.99
CA VAL A 80 -9.82 2.48 -15.81
C VAL A 80 -11.17 2.75 -15.18
N VAL A 81 -11.15 3.42 -14.02
CA VAL A 81 -12.37 3.83 -13.32
C VAL A 81 -12.27 5.30 -12.91
N PRO A 82 -13.41 6.02 -12.82
CA PRO A 82 -13.43 7.38 -12.32
C PRO A 82 -12.71 7.49 -10.98
N LEU A 83 -11.98 8.59 -10.78
CA LEU A 83 -11.28 8.81 -9.52
C LEU A 83 -12.32 8.97 -8.38
N PRO A 84 -12.29 8.12 -7.34
CA PRO A 84 -13.22 8.28 -6.23
C PRO A 84 -12.96 9.61 -5.51
N PRO A 85 -13.99 10.24 -4.92
CA PRO A 85 -13.84 11.52 -4.23
C PRO A 85 -12.74 11.45 -3.19
N ALA A 86 -12.00 12.56 -3.07
CA ALA A 86 -10.95 12.67 -2.07
C ALA A 86 -11.57 12.84 -0.68
N LYS A 87 -11.11 12.04 0.28
CA LYS A 87 -11.40 12.22 1.70
C LYS A 87 -10.14 12.74 2.38
N ARG A 88 -10.23 13.90 3.04
CA ARG A 88 -9.09 14.59 3.65
C ARG A 88 -8.61 13.94 4.94
N VAL A 89 -9.54 13.37 5.71
CA VAL A 89 -9.31 12.75 7.01
C VAL A 89 -9.87 11.33 6.98
N TRP A 90 -9.02 10.36 7.29
CA TRP A 90 -9.38 8.95 7.36
C TRP A 90 -9.41 8.50 8.82
N ARG A 91 -10.48 7.85 9.25
CA ARG A 91 -10.53 7.18 10.54
C ARG A 91 -9.87 5.82 10.40
N VAL A 92 -8.88 5.54 11.24
CA VAL A 92 -8.07 4.33 11.15
C VAL A 92 -8.22 3.49 12.40
N GLY A 93 -8.35 2.18 12.23
CA GLY A 93 -8.40 1.22 13.32
C GLY A 93 -7.34 0.13 13.19
N LEU A 94 -7.28 -0.79 14.15
CA LEU A 94 -6.38 -1.94 14.10
C LEU A 94 -7.05 -3.17 13.49
N ALA A 95 -6.34 -3.86 12.60
CA ALA A 95 -6.69 -5.22 12.19
C ALA A 95 -6.39 -6.21 13.32
N GLU A 96 -7.23 -7.24 13.45
CA GLU A 96 -7.00 -8.34 14.39
C GLU A 96 -5.80 -9.19 13.98
N GLU A 97 -5.65 -9.43 12.69
CA GLU A 97 -4.56 -10.23 12.12
C GLU A 97 -3.19 -9.54 12.30
N ARG A 98 -2.14 -10.36 12.40
CA ARG A 98 -0.75 -9.91 12.48
C ARG A 98 0.00 -10.38 11.24
N LEU A 99 0.81 -9.47 10.67
CA LEU A 99 1.69 -9.81 9.56
C LEU A 99 2.96 -10.50 10.05
N CYS A 100 3.58 -11.30 9.20
CA CYS A 100 4.89 -11.88 9.46
C CYS A 100 5.96 -11.02 8.80
N SER A 101 6.80 -10.36 9.58
CA SER A 101 7.81 -9.43 9.07
C SER A 101 8.83 -10.05 8.10
N ALA A 102 9.01 -11.37 8.18
CA ALA A 102 9.89 -12.15 7.32
C ALA A 102 9.21 -12.64 6.03
N ASP A 103 7.89 -12.42 5.84
CA ASP A 103 7.19 -12.84 4.63
C ASP A 103 7.63 -11.97 3.42
N PRO A 104 8.33 -12.57 2.43
CA PRO A 104 8.81 -11.82 1.27
C PRO A 104 7.68 -11.28 0.39
N TRP A 105 6.45 -11.81 0.49
CA TRP A 105 5.30 -11.36 -0.30
C TRP A 105 4.80 -9.98 0.13
N LEU A 106 5.06 -9.57 1.37
CA LEU A 106 4.69 -8.22 1.84
C LEU A 106 5.40 -7.12 1.06
N GLN A 107 6.56 -7.43 0.45
CA GLN A 107 7.32 -6.50 -0.38
C GLN A 107 6.94 -6.56 -1.87
N VAL A 108 5.96 -7.37 -2.26
CA VAL A 108 5.52 -7.55 -3.64
C VAL A 108 4.07 -7.10 -3.79
N LYS A 109 3.81 -6.12 -4.64
CA LYS A 109 2.44 -5.67 -4.92
C LYS A 109 1.75 -6.67 -5.85
N SER A 110 1.08 -7.66 -5.28
CA SER A 110 0.44 -8.75 -6.01
C SER A 110 -1.02 -8.98 -5.59
N SER A 111 -1.70 -9.91 -6.27
CA SER A 111 -3.01 -10.45 -5.88
C SER A 111 -2.93 -11.39 -4.67
N ARG A 112 -1.73 -11.81 -4.24
CA ARG A 112 -1.55 -12.62 -3.03
C ARG A 112 -1.62 -11.72 -1.79
N ARG A 113 -2.84 -11.38 -1.39
CA ARG A 113 -3.09 -10.41 -0.31
C ARG A 113 -4.33 -10.74 0.52
N ALA A 114 -4.55 -12.04 0.78
CA ALA A 114 -5.73 -12.55 1.48
C ALA A 114 -5.99 -11.86 2.83
N ALA A 115 -4.96 -11.68 3.66
CA ALA A 115 -5.04 -10.96 4.93
C ALA A 115 -5.56 -9.52 4.76
N TYR A 116 -5.02 -8.79 3.78
CA TYR A 116 -5.43 -7.43 3.47
C TYR A 116 -6.86 -7.35 2.93
N ASP A 117 -7.25 -8.31 2.08
CA ASP A 117 -8.61 -8.36 1.51
C ASP A 117 -9.64 -8.73 2.57
N ALA A 118 -9.34 -9.68 3.45
CA ALA A 118 -10.18 -10.06 4.57
C ALA A 118 -10.39 -8.87 5.53
N ALA A 119 -9.31 -8.21 5.95
CA ALA A 119 -9.40 -7.02 6.80
C ALA A 119 -10.17 -5.86 6.12
N ARG A 120 -9.96 -5.64 4.82
CA ARG A 120 -10.70 -4.61 4.07
C ARG A 120 -12.20 -4.92 4.04
N ALA A 121 -12.56 -6.19 3.81
CA ALA A 121 -13.95 -6.62 3.76
C ALA A 121 -14.63 -6.53 5.15
N ALA A 122 -13.84 -6.67 6.22
CA ALA A 122 -14.30 -6.58 7.61
C ALA A 122 -14.21 -5.16 8.20
N LEU A 123 -14.06 -4.10 7.37
CA LEU A 123 -14.01 -2.72 7.85
C LEU A 123 -15.26 -2.37 8.68
N PRO A 124 -15.11 -1.96 9.96
CA PRO A 124 -16.22 -1.51 10.77
C PRO A 124 -16.85 -0.22 10.21
N GLU A 125 -18.11 0.01 10.55
CA GLU A 125 -18.79 1.26 10.17
C GLU A 125 -18.00 2.48 10.71
N GLY A 126 -17.81 3.48 9.85
CA GLY A 126 -17.07 4.70 10.19
C GLY A 126 -15.54 4.56 10.17
N ILE A 127 -14.98 3.39 9.88
CA ILE A 127 -13.53 3.18 9.69
C ILE A 127 -13.21 3.16 8.20
N ASP A 128 -12.18 3.91 7.78
CA ASP A 128 -11.77 4.02 6.38
C ASP A 128 -10.61 3.08 6.01
N GLU A 129 -9.81 2.69 7.02
CA GLU A 129 -8.61 1.87 6.87
C GLU A 129 -8.29 1.11 8.15
N LEU A 130 -7.89 -0.16 8.00
CA LEU A 130 -7.30 -0.94 9.09
C LEU A 130 -5.79 -1.00 8.91
N LEU A 131 -5.10 -0.81 10.02
CA LEU A 131 -3.65 -0.88 10.13
C LEU A 131 -3.25 -2.26 10.65
N PHE A 132 -2.14 -2.79 10.15
CA PHE A 132 -1.59 -4.05 10.63
C PHE A 132 -0.41 -3.83 11.57
N LEU A 133 -0.29 -4.71 12.55
CA LEU A 133 0.96 -4.92 13.28
C LEU A 133 1.61 -6.21 12.80
N ASN A 134 2.92 -6.33 12.97
CA ASN A 134 3.63 -7.58 12.78
C ASN A 134 3.63 -8.44 14.06
N GLU A 135 4.32 -9.58 14.01
CA GLU A 135 4.47 -10.51 15.14
C GLU A 135 5.21 -9.91 16.35
N ARG A 136 5.91 -8.79 16.19
CA ARG A 136 6.60 -8.05 17.26
C ARG A 136 5.75 -6.93 17.86
N GLY A 137 4.53 -6.72 17.36
CA GLY A 137 3.68 -5.60 17.77
C GLY A 137 4.07 -4.26 17.15
N GLU A 138 4.92 -4.25 16.12
CA GLU A 138 5.30 -3.03 15.40
C GLU A 138 4.33 -2.76 14.26
N LEU A 139 4.04 -1.48 14.03
CA LEU A 139 3.21 -1.00 12.93
C LEU A 139 3.81 -1.37 11.56
N CYS A 140 2.94 -1.80 10.66
CA CYS A 140 3.25 -2.12 9.26
C CYS A 140 2.56 -1.11 8.30
N ASP A 141 1.83 -1.62 7.30
CA ASP A 141 0.97 -0.86 6.39
C ASP A 141 -0.51 -0.93 6.82
N GLY A 142 -1.36 -0.16 6.14
CA GLY A 142 -2.79 -0.40 6.10
C GLY A 142 -3.19 -1.36 4.98
N THR A 143 -4.49 -1.62 4.80
CA THR A 143 -4.97 -2.55 3.76
C THR A 143 -4.61 -2.12 2.33
N ILE A 144 -4.56 -0.82 2.07
CA ILE A 144 -4.22 -0.22 0.76
C ILE A 144 -3.32 1.02 0.86
N THR A 145 -2.74 1.29 2.03
CA THR A 145 -1.98 2.50 2.33
C THR A 145 -0.68 2.20 3.07
N THR A 146 0.30 3.08 2.90
CA THR A 146 1.43 3.20 3.83
C THR A 146 1.08 4.13 4.96
N VAL A 147 1.53 3.81 6.16
CA VAL A 147 1.36 4.64 7.36
C VAL A 147 2.56 5.55 7.57
N PHE A 148 2.28 6.79 7.93
CA PHE A 148 3.25 7.77 8.37
C PHE A 148 2.81 8.32 9.72
N PHE A 149 3.76 8.66 10.58
CA PHE A 149 3.48 9.14 11.92
C PHE A 149 4.45 10.22 12.37
N ASP A 150 4.08 11.00 13.37
CA ASP A 150 4.95 11.97 14.04
C ASP A 150 4.71 11.89 15.55
N ALA A 151 5.78 11.56 16.28
CA ALA A 151 5.82 11.45 17.74
C ALA A 151 6.50 12.66 18.40
N GLY A 152 6.58 13.80 17.71
CA GLY A 152 7.28 15.01 18.14
C GLY A 152 8.67 15.18 17.55
N GLU A 153 9.07 14.31 16.61
CA GLU A 153 10.41 14.27 16.02
C GLU A 153 10.36 14.38 14.48
N GLY A 154 9.22 14.80 13.95
CA GLY A 154 8.96 14.91 12.52
C GLY A 154 8.42 13.61 11.92
N MET A 155 8.04 13.71 10.64
CA MET A 155 7.35 12.63 9.94
C MET A 155 8.24 11.41 9.75
N ARG A 156 7.70 10.26 10.14
CA ARG A 156 8.32 8.95 10.08
C ARG A 156 7.40 7.95 9.39
N THR A 157 7.95 6.81 8.99
CA THR A 157 7.20 5.66 8.47
C THR A 157 7.87 4.38 8.93
N PRO A 158 7.14 3.28 9.17
CA PRO A 158 7.79 2.04 9.60
C PRO A 158 8.84 1.55 8.57
N PRO A 159 9.94 0.94 9.02
CA PRO A 159 10.98 0.42 8.13
C PRO A 159 10.48 -0.81 7.36
N LEU A 160 11.13 -1.15 6.24
CA LEU A 160 10.79 -2.37 5.49
C LEU A 160 10.92 -3.65 6.33
N SER A 161 11.81 -3.65 7.33
CA SER A 161 12.00 -4.74 8.29
C SER A 161 10.79 -4.99 9.19
N SER A 162 9.81 -4.08 9.23
CA SER A 162 8.56 -4.32 9.94
C SER A 162 7.60 -5.22 9.14
N GLY A 163 7.84 -5.48 7.85
CA GLY A 163 6.98 -6.34 7.03
C GLY A 163 5.88 -5.58 6.33
N LEU A 164 6.25 -4.83 5.29
CA LEU A 164 5.33 -3.94 4.58
C LEU A 164 5.73 -3.75 3.12
N LEU A 165 4.82 -3.18 2.34
CA LEU A 165 5.05 -2.92 0.94
C LEU A 165 5.94 -1.68 0.76
N PRO A 166 6.97 -1.69 -0.10
CA PRO A 166 7.68 -0.49 -0.52
C PRO A 166 6.72 0.40 -1.34
N GLY A 167 5.94 1.22 -0.63
CA GLY A 167 4.95 2.12 -1.20
C GLY A 167 5.62 3.19 -2.07
N ILE A 168 5.09 3.46 -3.25
CA ILE A 168 5.66 4.48 -4.15
C ILE A 168 5.56 5.90 -3.57
N LEU A 169 4.50 6.20 -2.80
CA LEU A 169 4.43 7.45 -2.05
C LEU A 169 5.50 7.49 -0.96
N ARG A 170 5.67 6.40 -0.21
CA ARG A 170 6.69 6.23 0.84
C ARG A 170 8.09 6.52 0.30
N GLU A 171 8.49 5.84 -0.78
CA GLU A 171 9.77 6.09 -1.44
C GLU A 171 9.93 7.55 -1.85
N SER A 172 8.89 8.16 -2.43
CA SER A 172 8.95 9.56 -2.85
C SER A 172 9.14 10.52 -1.68
N MET A 173 8.59 10.20 -0.50
CA MET A 173 8.72 11.00 0.72
C MET A 173 10.10 10.83 1.36
N LEU A 174 10.63 9.61 1.38
CA LEU A 174 11.97 9.28 1.86
C LEU A 174 13.05 9.96 0.99
N ASP A 175 12.96 9.79 -0.33
CA ASP A 175 13.92 10.36 -1.29
C ASP A 175 13.93 11.90 -1.24
N ALA A 176 12.80 12.52 -0.94
CA ALA A 176 12.69 13.97 -0.79
C ALA A 176 13.12 14.50 0.59
N GLY A 177 13.57 13.62 1.50
CA GLY A 177 13.93 13.99 2.88
C GLY A 177 12.74 14.47 3.73
N ARG A 178 11.50 14.19 3.29
CA ARG A 178 10.26 14.62 3.96
C ARG A 178 9.81 13.66 5.05
N CYS A 179 10.34 12.43 5.07
CA CYS A 179 10.18 11.51 6.17
C CYS A 179 11.44 10.67 6.39
N ARG A 180 11.50 9.96 7.51
CA ARG A 180 12.56 8.98 7.85
C ARG A 180 11.93 7.66 8.28
N GLU A 181 12.69 6.58 8.22
CA GLU A 181 12.24 5.29 8.75
C GLU A 181 12.41 5.23 10.26
N ALA A 182 11.42 4.70 10.96
CA ALA A 182 11.49 4.37 12.38
C ALA A 182 10.38 3.36 12.72
N PRO A 183 10.65 2.32 13.55
CA PRO A 183 9.60 1.44 14.02
C PRO A 183 8.62 2.22 14.92
N LEU A 184 7.36 1.81 14.93
CA LEU A 184 6.36 2.34 15.86
C LEU A 184 5.67 1.16 16.55
N PRO A 185 5.78 1.02 17.88
CA PRO A 185 4.98 0.06 18.63
C PRO A 185 3.49 0.39 18.54
N GLY A 186 2.64 -0.63 18.42
CA GLY A 186 1.18 -0.45 18.27
C GLY A 186 0.56 0.34 19.43
N GLU A 187 1.07 0.18 20.65
CA GLU A 187 0.60 0.91 21.84
C GLU A 187 0.80 2.43 21.76
N ALA A 188 1.67 2.91 20.86
CA ALA A 188 1.92 4.33 20.67
C ALA A 188 0.93 4.99 19.70
N LEU A 189 0.16 4.21 18.92
CA LEU A 189 -0.81 4.73 17.93
C LEU A 189 -1.76 5.82 18.47
N PRO A 190 -2.31 5.72 19.71
CA PRO A 190 -3.20 6.76 20.24
C PRO A 190 -2.50 8.09 20.56
N ARG A 191 -1.15 8.11 20.58
CA ARG A 191 -0.34 9.22 21.11
C ARG A 191 0.46 9.94 20.03
N VAL A 192 0.36 9.50 18.78
CA VAL A 192 1.10 10.08 17.65
C VAL A 192 0.15 10.72 16.65
N ARG A 193 0.65 11.69 15.89
CA ARG A 193 -0.07 12.19 14.72
C ARG A 193 0.06 11.17 13.61
N LEU A 194 -1.04 10.86 12.93
CA LEU A 194 -1.06 9.85 11.88
C LEU A 194 -1.39 10.45 10.52
N TRP A 195 -0.81 9.84 9.50
CA TRP A 195 -1.23 9.96 8.11
C TRP A 195 -1.22 8.59 7.46
N VAL A 196 -2.13 8.40 6.53
CA VAL A 196 -2.09 7.25 5.61
C VAL A 196 -1.98 7.77 4.19
N GLY A 197 -1.36 6.99 3.32
CA GLY A 197 -1.23 7.42 1.93
C GLY A 197 -0.81 6.35 0.96
N ASN A 198 -1.06 6.60 -0.32
CA ASN A 198 -0.59 5.76 -1.40
C ASN A 198 -0.36 6.60 -2.66
N SER A 199 0.13 5.97 -3.72
CA SER A 199 0.43 6.69 -4.97
C SER A 199 -0.83 7.22 -5.69
N LEU A 200 -2.00 6.66 -5.41
CA LEU A 200 -3.25 7.12 -6.02
C LEU A 200 -3.76 8.41 -5.36
N ARG A 201 -3.76 8.45 -4.03
CA ARG A 201 -4.43 9.52 -3.25
C ARG A 201 -3.48 10.54 -2.65
N GLY A 202 -2.18 10.28 -2.65
CA GLY A 202 -1.23 11.08 -1.89
C GLY A 202 -1.36 10.84 -0.39
N LEU A 203 -0.92 11.83 0.40
CA LEU A 203 -0.92 11.77 1.85
C LEU A 203 -2.23 12.34 2.41
N MET A 204 -2.88 11.62 3.32
CA MET A 204 -4.13 12.00 3.97
C MET A 204 -3.94 11.97 5.48
N VAL A 205 -4.56 12.92 6.18
CA VAL A 205 -4.56 12.91 7.66
C VAL A 205 -5.31 11.68 8.12
N ALA A 206 -4.81 11.02 9.17
CA ALA A 206 -5.47 9.90 9.80
C ALA A 206 -5.77 10.20 11.27
N GLU A 207 -6.96 9.81 11.70
CA GLU A 207 -7.42 9.90 13.10
C GLU A 207 -7.55 8.49 13.66
N TRP A 208 -6.86 8.23 14.76
CA TRP A 208 -6.95 6.96 15.46
C TRP A 208 -8.35 6.77 16.05
N ALA A 209 -9.01 5.68 15.69
CA ALA A 209 -10.36 5.35 16.14
C ALA A 209 -10.40 4.15 17.12
N GLY A 210 -9.26 3.56 17.46
CA GLY A 210 -9.16 2.41 18.36
C GLY A 210 -9.11 1.07 17.65
N ASP A 211 -9.20 0.00 18.43
CA ASP A 211 -9.39 -1.35 17.90
C ASP A 211 -10.77 -1.37 17.21
N GLY A 212 -10.86 -1.94 15.99
CA GLY A 212 -12.08 -1.93 15.18
C GLY A 212 -13.34 -2.53 15.82
N ALA A 213 -13.23 -3.05 17.05
CA ALA A 213 -14.34 -3.39 17.92
C ALA A 213 -14.73 -2.15 18.77
N GLY A 214 -15.68 -1.37 18.28
CA GLY A 214 -16.24 -0.14 18.90
C GLY A 214 -16.17 -0.04 20.43
N ARG A 215 -15.03 0.40 20.96
CA ARG A 215 -14.92 0.94 22.31
C ARG A 215 -14.86 2.45 22.18
N GLU A 216 -15.95 3.10 22.57
CA GLU A 216 -15.95 4.54 22.83
C GLU A 216 -14.80 4.90 23.78
N PRO A 217 -14.06 5.97 23.50
CA PRO A 217 -13.13 6.51 24.48
C PRO A 217 -13.95 6.96 25.71
N ALA A 218 -13.54 6.51 26.90
CA ALA A 218 -14.17 6.96 28.15
C ALA A 218 -14.11 8.50 28.23
N PRO A 219 -15.22 9.17 28.61
CA PRO A 219 -15.21 10.63 28.77
C PRO A 219 -14.22 11.03 29.86
N SER A 220 -13.52 12.12 29.59
CA SER A 220 -12.50 12.76 30.44
C SER A 220 -13.04 13.16 31.81
#